data_AF-A0A9Q8PBU7-F1
#
_entry.id   AF-A0A9Q8PBU7-F1
#
_cell.length_a   1.000
_cell.length_b   1.000
_cell.length_c   1.000
_cell.angle_alpha   90.00
_cell.angle_beta   90.00
_cell.angle_gamma   90.00
#
_symmetry.space_group_name_H-M   'P 1'
#
loop_
_entity.id
_entity.type
_entity.pdbx_description
1 polymer ?
#
loop_
_entity_poly.entity_id
_entity_poly.type
_entity_poly.pdbx_seq_one_letter_code
_entity_poly.pdbx_strand_id
1 'polypeptide(L)'
;MSSTIQITATLPALPEGWSAEKDFKAVGKLSDVPKRSIEPVGPQFLAHARRRRHKRTFSEDEKIEASKQVVKEADQKDDDIDDVTDPMLLQREAKDWKSQDHYAVLGLGRWRWRATEDQIRRAHRKAVLQHHPDKKAAAGKEENDQFFKCIGRATEVLSDPVKRRQFDSVDEAADVEPPTKKDVQKKPGNFYKLWGKVFESEGRFSKKQPVPKFGNDDSTKEHVEEFYNFFYSFDSWRSFEYLDEDVPDDNESRDQKRHMERKNNNNRKKRKNEDVQRLRQLVDQALAQDERIKKFRQEGNKEKNKKRLEKEAAEKAAKEEVERKKAEEAKAAAEKEAADKAAREESKKGKEAAKNAAKKNKRVIRGAAKDANYFTDGEASPAQIDGALNDTDALILKLDNEEIAALTAKLQGKTDKAEIKSIFQEYAKEKGLATKTLA
;
A
#
# COMPACT_ATOMS: atom_id res chain seq x y z
N MET A 1 64.34 6.28 -20.26
CA MET A 1 64.98 5.06 -19.73
C MET A 1 63.93 4.33 -18.90
N SER A 2 63.46 3.16 -19.34
CA SER A 2 62.47 2.39 -18.59
C SER A 2 63.22 1.53 -17.56
N SER A 3 63.10 1.86 -16.28
CA SER A 3 63.57 1.02 -15.18
C SER A 3 62.48 -0.01 -14.88
N THR A 4 62.78 -1.29 -15.11
CA THR A 4 61.89 -2.39 -14.71
C THR A 4 62.07 -2.61 -13.22
N ILE A 5 61.04 -2.35 -12.43
CA ILE A 5 61.03 -2.63 -10.99
C ILE A 5 60.38 -4.01 -10.80
N GLN A 6 61.18 -5.00 -10.40
CA GLN A 6 60.67 -6.31 -10.00
C GLN A 6 60.27 -6.27 -8.53
N ILE A 7 58.98 -6.40 -8.25
CA ILE A 7 58.46 -6.51 -6.88
C ILE A 7 58.25 -7.99 -6.59
N THR A 8 59.17 -8.61 -5.85
CA THR A 8 59.03 -9.97 -5.34
C THR A 8 58.17 -9.97 -4.08
N ALA A 9 56.85 -9.97 -4.26
CA ALA A 9 55.91 -10.25 -3.19
C ALA A 9 55.44 -11.71 -3.30
N THR A 10 56.05 -12.60 -2.52
CA THR A 10 55.53 -13.96 -2.32
C THR A 10 54.46 -13.92 -1.23
N LEU A 11 53.27 -14.46 -1.52
CA LEU A 11 52.23 -14.63 -0.50
C LEU A 11 52.77 -15.49 0.66
N PRO A 12 52.34 -15.24 1.91
CA PRO A 12 52.77 -16.04 3.04
C PRO A 12 52.35 -17.50 2.83
N ALA A 13 53.32 -18.42 2.97
CA ALA A 13 53.02 -19.84 3.01
C ALA A 13 52.17 -20.16 4.24
N LEU A 14 51.22 -21.07 4.11
CA LEU A 14 50.44 -21.54 5.24
C LEU A 14 51.37 -22.26 6.25
N PRO A 15 51.12 -22.14 7.56
CA PRO A 15 51.94 -22.80 8.58
C PRO A 15 51.97 -24.32 8.38
N GLU A 16 53.13 -24.96 8.62
CA GLU A 16 53.23 -26.42 8.65
C GLU A 16 52.25 -27.01 9.68
N GLY A 17 51.35 -27.89 9.23
CA GLY A 17 50.30 -28.48 10.06
C GLY A 17 48.91 -27.84 9.91
N TRP A 18 48.74 -26.83 9.05
CA TRP A 18 47.41 -26.28 8.76
C TRP A 18 46.55 -27.30 8.01
N SER A 19 45.49 -27.80 8.66
CA SER A 19 44.41 -28.56 8.03
C SER A 19 43.18 -27.68 7.90
N ALA A 20 42.57 -27.66 6.72
CA ALA A 20 41.31 -26.94 6.47
C ALA A 20 40.25 -27.34 7.51
N GLU A 21 39.81 -26.39 8.35
CA GLU A 21 38.60 -26.58 9.14
C GLU A 21 37.41 -26.87 8.20
N LYS A 22 36.40 -27.60 8.69
CA LYS A 22 35.29 -28.16 7.89
C LYS A 22 34.52 -27.14 7.02
N ASP A 23 34.70 -25.85 7.27
CA ASP A 23 34.05 -24.75 6.56
C ASP A 23 34.97 -23.98 5.58
N PHE A 24 36.21 -24.43 5.35
CA PHE A 24 37.08 -23.80 4.35
C PHE A 24 36.65 -24.18 2.93
N LYS A 25 36.03 -23.23 2.23
CA LYS A 25 35.62 -23.36 0.84
C LYS A 25 36.55 -22.54 -0.06
N ALA A 26 37.40 -23.20 -0.84
CA ALA A 26 38.24 -22.52 -1.83
C ALA A 26 37.36 -21.78 -2.85
N VAL A 27 37.46 -20.45 -2.90
CA VAL A 27 36.55 -19.58 -3.66
C VAL A 27 36.97 -19.45 -5.14
N GLY A 28 38.18 -19.89 -5.52
CA GLY A 28 38.64 -19.88 -6.90
C GLY A 28 40.14 -20.14 -7.07
N LYS A 29 40.60 -20.17 -8.33
CA LYS A 29 42.04 -20.18 -8.71
C LYS A 29 42.49 -18.76 -9.04
N LEU A 30 43.77 -18.44 -8.80
CA LEU A 30 44.35 -17.18 -9.27
C LEU A 30 44.26 -17.12 -10.80
N SER A 31 43.87 -15.95 -11.32
CA SER A 31 43.86 -15.69 -12.76
C SER A 31 45.29 -15.46 -13.27
N ASP A 32 45.54 -15.82 -14.54
CA ASP A 32 46.83 -15.58 -15.20
C ASP A 32 47.14 -14.07 -15.23
N VAL A 33 48.41 -13.70 -15.10
CA VAL A 33 48.84 -12.30 -15.10
C VAL A 33 48.56 -11.68 -16.48
N PRO A 34 47.62 -10.73 -16.61
CA PRO A 34 47.29 -10.16 -17.91
C PRO A 34 48.39 -9.17 -18.34
N LYS A 35 49.09 -9.48 -19.43
CA LYS A 35 50.00 -8.53 -20.08
C LYS A 35 49.15 -7.43 -20.74
N ARG A 36 49.25 -6.19 -20.25
CA ARG A 36 48.59 -5.03 -20.84
C ARG A 36 49.64 -4.04 -21.36
N SER A 37 49.40 -3.51 -22.55
CA SER A 37 50.14 -2.34 -23.03
C SER A 37 49.65 -1.12 -22.23
N ILE A 38 50.57 -0.40 -21.60
CA ILE A 38 50.26 0.82 -20.86
C ILE A 38 50.69 1.98 -21.74
N GLU A 39 49.72 2.72 -22.26
CA GLU A 39 49.99 3.97 -22.94
C GLU A 39 50.14 5.10 -21.92
N PRO A 40 51.11 6.01 -22.09
CA PRO A 40 51.22 7.16 -21.23
C PRO A 40 50.02 8.09 -21.49
N VAL A 41 49.12 8.14 -20.52
CA VAL A 41 47.93 9.00 -20.56
C VAL A 41 47.98 9.98 -19.39
N GLY A 42 47.38 11.15 -19.59
CA GLY A 42 47.18 12.12 -18.52
C GLY A 42 47.82 13.50 -18.77
N PRO A 43 47.54 14.46 -17.87
CA PRO A 43 47.84 15.87 -18.10
C PRO A 43 49.32 16.15 -18.37
N GLN A 44 50.21 15.44 -17.67
CA GLN A 44 51.66 15.64 -17.80
C GLN A 44 52.23 15.09 -19.11
N PHE A 45 51.71 13.96 -19.58
CA PHE A 45 52.08 13.42 -20.88
C PHE A 45 51.58 14.33 -22.01
N LEU A 46 50.34 14.80 -21.91
CA LEU A 46 49.77 15.76 -22.87
C LEU A 46 50.55 17.08 -22.88
N ALA A 47 50.97 17.59 -21.72
CA ALA A 47 51.83 18.77 -21.62
C ALA A 47 53.21 18.53 -22.25
N HIS A 48 53.82 17.35 -22.06
CA HIS A 48 55.07 17.00 -22.74
C HIS A 48 54.89 16.89 -24.26
N ALA A 49 53.84 16.22 -24.73
CA ALA A 49 53.52 16.08 -26.15
C ALA A 49 53.24 17.44 -26.81
N ARG A 50 52.51 18.32 -26.13
CA ARG A 50 52.25 19.70 -26.57
C ARG A 50 53.55 20.50 -26.70
N ARG A 51 54.40 20.50 -25.67
CA ARG A 51 55.72 21.16 -25.71
C ARG A 51 56.57 20.66 -26.87
N ARG A 52 56.63 19.34 -27.08
CA ARG A 52 57.36 18.72 -28.18
C ARG A 52 56.80 19.11 -29.54
N ARG A 53 55.47 19.07 -29.71
CA ARG A 53 54.81 19.43 -30.98
C ARG A 53 55.02 20.90 -31.33
N HIS A 54 54.99 21.78 -30.34
CA HIS A 54 55.09 23.22 -30.53
C HIS A 54 56.51 23.77 -30.38
N LYS A 55 57.51 22.91 -30.12
CA LYS A 55 58.92 23.28 -29.88
C LYS A 55 59.09 24.37 -28.81
N ARG A 56 58.35 24.26 -27.71
CA ARG A 56 58.36 25.22 -26.60
C ARG A 56 59.17 24.72 -25.42
N THR A 57 59.79 25.65 -24.72
CA THR A 57 60.36 25.38 -23.39
C THR A 57 59.25 25.19 -22.35
N PHE A 58 59.59 24.67 -21.16
CA PHE A 58 58.60 24.45 -20.10
C PHE A 58 57.96 25.76 -19.64
N SER A 59 58.77 26.78 -19.38
CA SER A 59 58.32 28.10 -18.92
C SER A 59 57.48 28.84 -19.95
N GLU A 60 57.82 28.73 -21.24
CA GLU A 60 57.02 29.32 -22.32
C GLU A 60 55.65 28.64 -22.45
N ASP A 61 55.59 27.30 -22.41
CA ASP A 61 54.32 26.59 -22.53
C ASP A 61 53.44 26.81 -21.30
N GLU A 62 54.03 26.87 -20.10
CA GLU A 62 53.33 27.22 -18.86
C GLU A 62 52.76 28.64 -18.91
N LYS A 63 53.54 29.63 -19.36
CA LYS A 63 53.06 31.01 -19.54
C LYS A 63 51.93 31.11 -20.56
N ILE A 64 52.02 30.37 -21.66
CA ILE A 64 51.00 30.36 -22.73
C ILE A 64 49.73 29.65 -22.28
N GLU A 65 49.83 28.53 -21.56
CA GLU A 65 48.66 27.83 -21.03
C GLU A 65 48.01 28.60 -19.90
N ALA A 66 48.79 29.24 -19.03
CA ALA A 66 48.28 30.18 -18.04
C ALA A 66 47.55 31.36 -18.71
N SER A 67 48.13 31.97 -19.75
CA SER A 67 47.46 33.06 -20.47
C SER A 67 46.19 32.60 -21.19
N LYS A 68 46.19 31.41 -21.80
CA LYS A 68 44.99 30.85 -22.43
C LYS A 68 43.92 30.49 -21.42
N GLN A 69 44.31 30.00 -20.24
CA GLN A 69 43.37 29.71 -19.17
C GLN A 69 42.76 31.01 -18.66
N VAL A 70 43.55 32.07 -18.48
CA VAL A 70 43.04 33.41 -18.12
C VAL A 70 42.10 33.95 -19.20
N VAL A 71 42.43 33.85 -20.49
CA VAL A 71 41.56 34.29 -21.59
C VAL A 71 40.30 33.46 -21.68
N LYS A 72 40.40 32.13 -21.62
CA LYS A 72 39.23 31.23 -21.64
C LYS A 72 38.32 31.46 -20.44
N GLU A 73 38.91 31.69 -19.28
CA GLU A 73 38.16 32.06 -18.09
C GLU A 73 37.54 33.45 -18.24
N ALA A 74 38.19 34.43 -18.84
CA ALA A 74 37.62 35.76 -19.07
C ALA A 74 36.45 35.72 -20.08
N ASP A 75 36.64 35.06 -21.23
CA ASP A 75 35.62 34.95 -22.29
C ASP A 75 34.40 34.14 -21.82
N GLN A 76 34.60 33.01 -21.11
CA GLN A 76 33.48 32.26 -20.52
C GLN A 76 32.75 33.02 -19.39
N LYS A 77 33.40 34.02 -18.79
CA LYS A 77 32.88 34.75 -17.61
C LYS A 77 32.09 36.00 -17.99
N ASP A 78 32.25 36.56 -19.18
CA ASP A 78 31.53 37.76 -19.63
C ASP A 78 30.21 37.46 -20.36
N ASP A 79 30.07 36.26 -20.96
CA ASP A 79 28.82 35.78 -21.59
C ASP A 79 27.65 35.60 -20.60
N ASP A 80 27.94 35.55 -19.29
CA ASP A 80 26.93 35.33 -18.23
C ASP A 80 26.24 36.63 -17.78
N ILE A 81 26.75 37.80 -18.14
CA ILE A 81 26.26 39.10 -17.66
C ILE A 81 25.71 39.89 -18.84
N ASP A 82 24.39 40.00 -18.90
CA ASP A 82 23.69 40.73 -19.96
C ASP A 82 24.01 42.22 -19.89
N ASP A 83 24.18 42.87 -21.04
CA ASP A 83 24.29 44.33 -21.07
C ASP A 83 22.93 44.94 -20.74
N VAL A 84 22.89 45.82 -19.73
CA VAL A 84 21.66 46.50 -19.31
C VAL A 84 21.30 47.53 -20.37
N THR A 85 20.49 47.08 -21.32
CA THR A 85 20.14 47.81 -22.54
C THR A 85 18.69 48.27 -22.56
N ASP A 86 17.88 47.84 -21.60
CA ASP A 86 16.47 48.21 -21.52
C ASP A 86 16.32 49.72 -21.20
N PRO A 87 15.80 50.53 -22.15
CA PRO A 87 15.64 51.97 -21.96
C PRO A 87 14.80 52.34 -20.74
N MET A 88 13.85 51.48 -20.33
CA MET A 88 13.00 51.73 -19.16
C MET A 88 13.77 51.60 -17.85
N LEU A 89 14.73 50.68 -17.76
CA LEU A 89 15.58 50.53 -16.57
C LEU A 89 16.54 51.71 -16.42
N LEU A 90 17.05 52.24 -17.53
CA LEU A 90 17.99 53.37 -17.55
C LEU A 90 17.34 54.70 -17.13
N GLN A 91 16.02 54.83 -17.25
CA GLN A 91 15.26 56.02 -16.84
C GLN A 91 14.80 55.99 -15.38
N ARG A 92 15.03 54.89 -14.65
CA ARG A 92 14.60 54.77 -13.24
C ARG A 92 15.36 55.73 -12.33
N GLU A 93 14.62 56.31 -11.38
CA GLU A 93 15.16 57.20 -10.36
C GLU A 93 15.64 56.42 -9.13
N ALA A 94 16.73 56.86 -8.49
CA ALA A 94 17.27 56.20 -7.30
C ALA A 94 16.35 56.28 -6.08
N LYS A 95 15.38 57.20 -6.09
CA LYS A 95 14.43 57.38 -4.99
C LYS A 95 13.46 56.20 -4.86
N ASP A 96 13.12 55.55 -5.96
CA ASP A 96 12.22 54.40 -5.98
C ASP A 96 12.97 53.06 -5.98
N TRP A 97 14.14 53.00 -5.35
CA TRP A 97 14.99 51.79 -5.36
C TRP A 97 14.30 50.56 -4.76
N LYS A 98 13.29 50.72 -3.89
CA LYS A 98 12.55 49.60 -3.29
C LYS A 98 11.70 48.84 -4.31
N SER A 99 11.18 49.49 -5.37
CA SER A 99 10.41 48.83 -6.44
C SER A 99 11.30 48.25 -7.55
N GLN A 100 12.62 48.39 -7.43
CA GLN A 100 13.53 48.03 -8.51
C GLN A 100 13.95 46.55 -8.46
N ASP A 101 14.10 45.98 -9.65
CA ASP A 101 14.71 44.67 -9.81
C ASP A 101 16.24 44.83 -9.80
N HIS A 102 16.84 44.61 -8.63
CA HIS A 102 18.29 44.75 -8.44
C HIS A 102 19.11 43.79 -9.32
N TYR A 103 18.57 42.62 -9.69
CA TYR A 103 19.26 41.71 -10.59
C TYR A 103 19.26 42.24 -12.01
N ALA A 104 18.13 42.79 -12.47
CA ALA A 104 18.05 43.40 -13.79
C ALA A 104 18.95 44.64 -13.91
N VAL A 105 19.04 45.47 -12.87
CA VAL A 105 19.93 46.65 -12.82
C VAL A 105 21.41 46.27 -12.93
N LEU A 106 21.82 45.09 -12.46
CA LEU A 106 23.19 44.60 -12.61
C LEU A 106 23.43 43.77 -13.87
N GLY A 107 22.42 43.51 -14.70
CA GLY A 107 22.56 42.62 -15.86
C GLY A 107 22.57 41.13 -15.51
N LEU A 108 22.02 40.79 -14.34
CA LEU A 108 21.86 39.41 -13.85
C LEU A 108 20.41 38.92 -13.95
N GLY A 109 19.59 39.55 -14.80
CA GLY A 109 18.16 39.22 -14.96
C GLY A 109 17.90 37.76 -15.32
N ARG A 110 18.83 37.11 -16.04
CA ARG A 110 18.76 35.68 -16.39
C ARG A 110 19.02 34.75 -15.21
N TRP A 111 19.94 35.12 -14.31
CA TRP A 111 20.37 34.27 -13.20
C TRP A 111 19.54 34.51 -11.92
N ARG A 112 19.15 35.77 -11.65
CA ARG A 112 18.39 36.20 -10.47
C ARG A 112 18.94 35.60 -9.17
N TRP A 113 18.08 34.96 -8.38
CA TRP A 113 18.41 34.25 -7.14
C TRP A 113 19.45 33.13 -7.31
N ARG A 114 19.68 32.61 -8.53
CA ARG A 114 20.74 31.63 -8.82
C ARG A 114 22.12 32.28 -9.01
N ALA A 115 22.20 33.61 -9.08
CA ALA A 115 23.45 34.31 -9.27
C ALA A 115 24.41 34.07 -8.11
N THR A 116 25.65 33.70 -8.42
CA THR A 116 26.70 33.52 -7.42
C THR A 116 27.27 34.86 -6.97
N GLU A 117 27.90 34.89 -5.80
CA GLU A 117 28.52 36.12 -5.28
C GLU A 117 29.58 36.68 -6.25
N ASP A 118 30.33 35.80 -6.92
CA ASP A 118 31.31 36.20 -7.93
C ASP A 118 30.68 36.74 -9.21
N GLN A 119 29.49 36.27 -9.59
CA GLN A 119 28.71 36.87 -10.68
C GLN A 119 28.24 38.28 -10.29
N ILE A 120 27.75 38.48 -9.06
CA ILE A 120 27.32 39.79 -8.55
C ILE A 120 28.48 40.80 -8.52
N ARG A 121 29.65 40.40 -8.01
CA ARG A 121 30.83 41.27 -7.98
C ARG A 121 31.31 41.65 -9.38
N ARG A 122 31.29 40.71 -10.34
CA ARG A 122 31.66 40.97 -11.74
C ARG A 122 30.65 41.89 -12.42
N ALA A 123 29.36 41.61 -12.26
CA ALA A 123 28.27 42.39 -12.78
C ALA A 123 28.33 43.85 -12.31
N HIS A 124 28.59 44.08 -11.02
CA HIS A 124 28.82 45.42 -10.49
C HIS A 124 30.01 46.12 -11.17
N ARG A 125 31.17 45.46 -11.29
CA ARG A 125 32.34 46.07 -11.97
C ARG A 125 32.04 46.43 -13.42
N LYS A 126 31.36 45.54 -14.16
CA LYS A 126 30.95 45.76 -15.55
C LYS A 126 29.97 46.94 -15.65
N ALA A 127 28.93 46.96 -14.82
CA ALA A 127 27.92 48.01 -14.79
C ALA A 127 28.51 49.39 -14.44
N VAL A 128 29.43 49.45 -13.47
CA VAL A 128 30.14 50.69 -13.11
C VAL A 128 30.97 51.21 -14.27
N LEU A 129 31.75 50.34 -14.95
CA LEU A 129 32.58 50.76 -16.09
C LEU A 129 31.75 51.23 -17.30
N GLN A 130 30.56 50.65 -17.50
CA GLN A 130 29.66 51.02 -18.58
C GLN A 130 28.92 52.33 -18.29
N HIS A 131 28.46 52.52 -17.05
CA HIS A 131 27.58 53.62 -16.67
C HIS A 131 28.23 54.71 -15.81
N HIS A 132 29.56 54.71 -15.67
CA HIS A 132 30.31 55.70 -14.90
C HIS A 132 29.97 57.14 -15.33
N PRO A 133 29.75 58.07 -14.39
CA PRO A 133 29.39 59.45 -14.70
C PRO A 133 30.43 60.14 -15.62
N ASP A 134 31.74 59.97 -15.36
CA ASP A 134 32.80 60.57 -16.21
C ASP A 134 32.73 60.15 -17.68
N LYS A 135 32.40 58.88 -17.95
CA LYS A 135 32.32 58.36 -19.33
C LYS A 135 31.08 58.87 -20.05
N LYS A 136 29.99 59.10 -19.33
CA LYS A 136 28.75 59.70 -19.87
C LYS A 136 28.91 61.20 -20.11
N ALA A 137 29.61 61.91 -19.22
CA ALA A 137 29.94 63.32 -19.39
C ALA A 137 30.80 63.54 -20.65
N ALA A 138 31.78 62.67 -20.89
CA ALA A 138 32.58 62.69 -22.12
C ALA A 138 31.77 62.43 -23.41
N ALA A 139 30.59 61.81 -23.31
CA ALA A 139 29.69 61.51 -24.43
C ALA A 139 28.58 62.56 -24.64
N GLY A 140 28.58 63.67 -23.89
CA GLY A 140 27.64 64.78 -24.07
C GLY A 140 26.18 64.48 -23.70
N LYS A 141 25.92 63.40 -22.94
CA LYS A 141 24.59 63.07 -22.42
C LYS A 141 24.38 63.72 -21.06
N GLU A 142 23.17 64.24 -20.79
CA GLU A 142 22.80 64.82 -19.49
C GLU A 142 23.13 63.90 -18.31
N GLU A 143 23.41 64.51 -17.15
CA GLU A 143 23.77 63.88 -15.87
C GLU A 143 22.64 63.00 -15.29
N ASN A 144 22.32 61.90 -15.95
CA ASN A 144 21.50 60.84 -15.37
C ASN A 144 22.38 59.95 -14.47
N ASP A 145 22.85 60.53 -13.36
CA ASP A 145 23.53 59.88 -12.23
C ASP A 145 22.57 59.01 -11.40
N GLN A 146 21.26 59.16 -11.62
CA GLN A 146 20.22 58.35 -10.98
C GLN A 146 20.42 56.85 -11.21
N PHE A 147 20.74 56.44 -12.43
CA PHE A 147 20.98 55.02 -12.74
C PHE A 147 22.26 54.50 -12.07
N PHE A 148 23.30 55.32 -11.97
CA PHE A 148 24.53 54.94 -11.28
C PHE A 148 24.29 54.73 -9.78
N LYS A 149 23.48 55.59 -9.16
CA LYS A 149 22.99 55.40 -7.79
C LYS A 149 22.14 54.13 -7.64
N CYS A 150 21.33 53.77 -8.65
CA CYS A 150 20.59 52.50 -8.67
C CYS A 150 21.55 51.29 -8.69
N ILE A 151 22.63 51.32 -9.49
CA ILE A 151 23.67 50.27 -9.50
C ILE A 151 24.32 50.11 -8.12
N GLY A 152 24.63 51.23 -7.46
CA GLY A 152 25.17 51.24 -6.10
C GLY A 152 24.23 50.56 -5.10
N ARG A 153 22.94 50.94 -5.10
CA ARG A 153 21.91 50.33 -4.24
C ARG A 153 21.69 48.85 -4.54
N ALA A 154 21.60 48.47 -5.81
CA ALA A 154 21.44 47.08 -6.22
C ALA A 154 22.60 46.20 -5.72
N THR A 155 23.83 46.70 -5.79
CA THR A 155 25.01 45.99 -5.29
C THR A 155 25.00 45.90 -3.77
N GLU A 156 24.62 46.97 -3.07
CA GLU A 156 24.51 46.98 -1.61
C GLU A 156 23.52 45.90 -1.11
N VAL A 157 22.38 45.77 -1.77
CA VAL A 157 21.35 44.77 -1.43
C VAL A 157 21.79 43.36 -1.80
N LEU A 158 22.36 43.16 -2.99
CA LEU A 158 22.68 41.81 -3.50
C LEU A 158 24.00 41.24 -2.96
N SER A 159 24.94 42.08 -2.52
CA SER A 159 26.22 41.63 -1.97
C SER A 159 26.12 41.12 -0.53
N ASP A 160 25.23 41.69 0.29
CA ASP A 160 24.98 41.22 1.66
C ASP A 160 23.98 40.04 1.63
N PRO A 161 24.37 38.84 2.10
CA PRO A 161 23.49 37.67 2.11
C PRO A 161 22.17 37.90 2.87
N VAL A 162 22.16 38.73 3.91
CA VAL A 162 20.97 39.02 4.70
C VAL A 162 20.02 39.93 3.93
N LYS A 163 20.53 41.05 3.41
CA LYS A 163 19.73 41.99 2.59
C LYS A 163 19.23 41.33 1.31
N ARG A 164 20.08 40.52 0.66
CA ARG A 164 19.71 39.74 -0.53
C ARG A 164 18.54 38.80 -0.22
N ARG A 165 18.59 38.10 0.92
CA ARG A 165 17.49 37.22 1.34
C ARG A 165 16.22 37.98 1.67
N GLN A 166 16.31 39.16 2.28
CA GLN A 166 15.15 40.02 2.52
C GLN A 166 14.51 40.46 1.19
N PHE A 167 15.32 40.87 0.21
CA PHE A 167 14.88 41.23 -1.13
C PHE A 167 14.25 40.03 -1.86
N ASP A 168 14.94 38.88 -1.92
CA ASP A 168 14.46 37.66 -2.56
C ASP A 168 13.14 37.16 -1.93
N SER A 169 12.87 37.52 -0.66
CA SER A 169 11.61 37.14 0.01
C SER A 169 10.37 37.80 -0.57
N VAL A 170 10.52 38.88 -1.34
CA VAL A 170 9.44 39.65 -1.97
C VAL A 170 9.64 39.81 -3.47
N ASP A 171 10.49 38.99 -4.08
CA ASP A 171 10.75 39.01 -5.53
C ASP A 171 9.46 38.71 -6.30
N GLU A 172 8.86 39.75 -6.90
CA GLU A 172 7.63 39.66 -7.68
C GLU A 172 7.78 38.71 -8.88
N ALA A 173 8.97 38.61 -9.46
CA ALA A 173 9.23 37.70 -10.58
C ALA A 173 9.31 36.22 -10.15
N ALA A 174 9.33 35.95 -8.85
CA ALA A 174 9.18 34.60 -8.33
C ALA A 174 7.71 34.16 -8.26
N ASP A 175 6.75 35.08 -8.36
CA ASP A 175 5.33 34.73 -8.32
C ASP A 175 4.88 34.31 -9.73
N VAL A 176 4.77 33.00 -9.94
CA VAL A 176 4.24 32.43 -11.19
C VAL A 176 2.74 32.27 -11.03
N GLU A 177 1.97 32.96 -11.86
CA GLU A 177 0.51 32.87 -11.81
C GLU A 177 0.00 31.42 -12.01
N PRO A 178 -1.01 30.99 -11.24
CA PRO A 178 -1.58 29.66 -11.41
C PRO A 178 -2.26 29.55 -12.80
N PRO A 179 -2.06 28.45 -13.52
CA PRO A 179 -2.63 28.29 -14.85
C PRO A 179 -4.15 28.21 -14.81
N THR A 180 -4.81 28.83 -15.80
CA THR A 180 -6.27 28.72 -15.90
C THR A 180 -6.68 27.32 -16.34
N LYS A 181 -7.92 26.92 -16.02
CA LYS A 181 -8.49 25.64 -16.50
C LYS A 181 -8.39 25.48 -18.02
N LYS A 182 -8.53 26.57 -18.77
CA LYS A 182 -8.39 26.58 -20.24
C LYS A 182 -6.96 26.25 -20.66
N ASP A 183 -5.96 26.80 -19.98
CA ASP A 183 -4.55 26.57 -20.32
C ASP A 183 -4.11 25.13 -20.04
N VAL A 184 -4.64 24.56 -18.95
CA VAL A 184 -4.45 23.16 -18.59
C VAL A 184 -5.07 22.23 -19.64
N GLN A 185 -6.26 22.54 -20.15
CA GLN A 185 -6.99 21.72 -21.11
C GLN A 185 -6.50 21.84 -22.56
N LYS A 186 -5.70 22.86 -22.90
CA LYS A 186 -5.22 23.09 -24.27
C LYS A 186 -4.41 21.92 -24.84
N LYS A 187 -3.62 21.23 -24.03
CA LYS A 187 -2.75 20.11 -24.46
C LYS A 187 -2.63 19.04 -23.37
N PRO A 188 -2.58 17.75 -23.73
CA PRO A 188 -2.30 16.70 -22.77
C PRO A 188 -0.92 16.93 -22.13
N GLY A 189 -0.83 16.77 -20.81
CA GLY A 189 0.40 17.01 -20.04
C GLY A 189 0.70 18.48 -19.69
N ASN A 190 -0.07 19.46 -20.18
CA ASN A 190 0.11 20.87 -19.78
C ASN A 190 -0.10 21.06 -18.28
N PHE A 191 -1.00 20.30 -17.66
CA PHE A 191 -1.24 20.33 -16.22
C PHE A 191 0.09 20.25 -15.44
N TYR A 192 0.85 19.17 -15.66
CA TYR A 192 2.12 18.91 -14.96
C TYR A 192 3.18 19.96 -15.27
N LYS A 193 3.26 20.40 -16.53
CA LYS A 193 4.25 21.40 -16.95
C LYS A 193 3.97 22.78 -16.35
N LEU A 194 2.71 23.21 -16.31
CA LEU A 194 2.34 24.54 -15.84
C LEU A 194 2.35 24.59 -14.31
N TRP A 195 1.66 23.67 -13.65
CA TRP A 195 1.66 23.59 -12.18
C TRP A 195 3.03 23.23 -11.61
N GLY A 196 3.80 22.40 -12.31
CA GLY A 196 5.18 22.09 -11.92
C GLY A 196 6.06 23.33 -11.83
N LYS A 197 5.92 24.29 -12.76
CA LYS A 197 6.65 25.57 -12.70
C LYS A 197 6.21 26.44 -11.52
N VAL A 198 4.91 26.47 -11.23
CA VAL A 198 4.37 27.20 -10.07
C VAL A 198 4.96 26.65 -8.78
N PHE A 199 4.88 25.34 -8.57
CA PHE A 199 5.40 24.69 -7.36
C PHE A 199 6.93 24.68 -7.28
N GLU A 200 7.64 24.63 -8.41
CA GLU A 200 9.10 24.84 -8.43
C GLU A 200 9.44 26.28 -8.02
N SER A 201 8.61 27.27 -8.37
CA SER A 201 8.78 28.64 -7.93
C SER A 201 8.54 28.82 -6.44
N GLU A 202 7.43 28.29 -5.94
CA GLU A 202 7.09 28.32 -4.51
C GLU A 202 8.09 27.52 -3.67
N GLY A 203 8.55 26.37 -4.17
CA GLY A 203 9.49 25.49 -3.48
C GLY A 203 10.82 26.17 -3.11
N ARG A 204 11.21 27.23 -3.83
CA ARG A 204 12.39 28.06 -3.52
C ARG A 204 12.33 28.63 -2.10
N PHE A 205 11.12 28.90 -1.63
CA PHE A 205 10.87 29.52 -0.32
C PHE A 205 10.81 28.50 0.82
N SER A 206 10.93 27.19 0.55
CA SER A 206 10.88 26.17 1.59
C SER A 206 12.14 26.17 2.46
N LYS A 207 11.96 26.16 3.79
CA LYS A 207 13.04 25.84 4.74
C LYS A 207 13.41 24.35 4.72
N LYS A 208 12.48 23.48 4.36
CA LYS A 208 12.66 22.03 4.34
C LYS A 208 13.11 21.60 2.94
N GLN A 209 14.24 20.92 2.85
CA GLN A 209 14.80 20.38 1.61
C GLN A 209 15.08 18.88 1.80
N PRO A 210 14.95 18.04 0.75
CA PRO A 210 14.59 18.40 -0.62
C PRO A 210 13.09 18.67 -0.78
N VAL A 211 12.73 19.63 -1.64
CA VAL A 211 11.32 19.85 -2.04
C VAL A 211 10.88 18.73 -2.99
N PRO A 212 9.78 18.01 -2.69
CA PRO A 212 9.23 17.01 -3.60
C PRO A 212 8.84 17.62 -4.95
N LYS A 213 9.14 16.91 -6.04
CA LYS A 213 8.73 17.33 -7.39
C LYS A 213 7.24 17.06 -7.61
N PHE A 214 6.61 17.85 -8.48
CA PHE A 214 5.17 17.70 -8.80
C PHE A 214 4.82 16.36 -9.51
N GLY A 215 5.81 15.78 -10.19
CA GLY A 215 5.66 14.53 -10.93
C GLY A 215 5.00 14.68 -12.29
N ASN A 216 4.45 13.58 -12.79
CA ASN A 216 3.82 13.38 -14.09
C ASN A 216 2.54 12.51 -13.93
N ASP A 217 1.92 12.11 -15.04
CA ASP A 217 0.69 11.28 -15.02
C ASP A 217 0.91 9.89 -14.41
N ASP A 218 2.11 9.34 -14.54
CA ASP A 218 2.49 8.01 -14.06
C ASP A 218 2.98 8.00 -12.60
N SER A 219 2.89 9.13 -11.90
CA SER A 219 3.34 9.24 -10.52
C SER A 219 2.49 8.39 -9.58
N THR A 220 3.15 7.68 -8.66
CA THR A 220 2.47 6.81 -7.69
C THR A 220 1.61 7.64 -6.74
N LYS A 221 0.57 7.00 -6.19
CA LYS A 221 -0.30 7.63 -5.20
C LYS A 221 0.48 8.17 -3.99
N GLU A 222 1.45 7.40 -3.50
CA GLU A 222 2.32 7.79 -2.38
C GLU A 222 3.13 9.05 -2.69
N HIS A 223 3.72 9.14 -3.88
CA HIS A 223 4.47 10.31 -4.30
C HIS A 223 3.58 11.57 -4.38
N VAL A 224 2.36 11.42 -4.92
CA VAL A 224 1.39 12.50 -5.02
C VAL A 224 0.92 12.95 -3.62
N GLU A 225 0.65 12.01 -2.72
CA GLU A 225 0.27 12.32 -1.33
C GLU A 225 1.41 13.01 -0.56
N GLU A 226 2.65 12.53 -0.70
CA GLU A 226 3.83 13.16 -0.10
C GLU A 226 4.01 14.59 -0.60
N PHE A 227 3.87 14.81 -1.91
CA PHE A 227 3.94 16.14 -2.51
C PHE A 227 2.89 17.09 -1.91
N TYR A 228 1.62 16.70 -1.91
CA TYR A 228 0.56 17.57 -1.37
C TYR A 228 0.71 17.79 0.14
N ASN A 229 1.07 16.76 0.90
CA ASN A 229 1.32 16.88 2.34
C ASN A 229 2.48 17.84 2.65
N PHE A 230 3.54 17.82 1.84
CA PHE A 230 4.65 18.77 1.96
C PHE A 230 4.17 20.22 1.77
N PHE A 231 3.37 20.49 0.73
CA PHE A 231 2.87 21.84 0.46
C PHE A 231 1.75 22.30 1.41
N TYR A 232 0.95 21.38 1.99
CA TYR A 232 0.02 21.72 3.08
C TYR A 232 0.75 22.03 4.39
N SER A 233 1.91 21.43 4.62
CA SER A 233 2.79 21.66 5.78
C SER A 233 3.99 22.56 5.45
N PHE A 234 3.84 23.39 4.42
CA PHE A 234 4.91 24.23 3.88
C PHE A 234 5.39 25.24 4.92
N ASP A 235 6.70 25.30 5.11
CA ASP A 235 7.35 26.24 6.01
C ASP A 235 8.24 27.19 5.19
N SER A 236 7.71 28.40 4.97
CA SER A 236 8.35 29.44 4.18
C SER A 236 9.42 30.18 4.97
N TRP A 237 10.56 30.45 4.35
CA TRP A 237 11.57 31.36 4.88
C TRP A 237 11.32 32.83 4.57
N ARG A 238 10.30 33.18 3.77
CA ARG A 238 9.98 34.58 3.43
C ARG A 238 9.82 35.43 4.69
N SER A 239 10.57 36.53 4.79
CA SER A 239 10.56 37.41 5.97
C SER A 239 9.68 38.65 5.78
N PHE A 240 9.53 39.13 4.54
CA PHE A 240 8.84 40.37 4.17
C PHE A 240 9.42 41.65 4.79
N GLU A 241 10.64 41.56 5.32
CA GLU A 241 11.32 42.65 6.03
C GLU A 241 11.77 43.75 5.07
N TYR A 242 12.02 43.43 3.80
CA TYR A 242 12.34 44.42 2.77
C TYR A 242 11.21 45.46 2.56
N LEU A 243 9.98 45.12 2.92
CA LEU A 243 8.80 45.99 2.84
C LEU A 243 8.54 46.78 4.13
N ASP A 244 9.44 46.71 5.12
CA ASP A 244 9.33 47.49 6.34
C ASP A 244 9.49 48.99 6.04
N GLU A 245 8.73 49.82 6.77
CA GLU A 245 8.90 51.26 6.74
C GLU A 245 10.21 51.61 7.45
N ASP A 246 11.01 52.48 6.85
CA ASP A 246 12.31 52.87 7.41
C ASP A 246 12.11 53.50 8.78
N VAL A 247 12.89 53.06 9.76
CA VAL A 247 12.89 53.63 11.11
C VAL A 247 13.90 54.77 11.09
N PRO A 248 13.48 56.05 11.13
CA PRO A 248 14.42 57.16 11.10
C PRO A 248 15.33 57.08 12.33
N ASP A 249 16.65 57.13 12.13
CA ASP A 249 17.65 57.14 13.22
C ASP A 249 17.89 58.56 13.78
N ASP A 250 17.26 59.58 13.21
CA ASP A 250 17.43 60.98 13.61
C ASP A 250 16.59 61.32 14.86
N ASN A 251 17.21 61.23 16.03
CA ASN A 251 16.86 61.94 17.28
C ASN A 251 15.39 61.86 17.80
N GLU A 252 14.59 60.92 17.31
CA GLU A 252 13.21 60.69 17.76
C GLU A 252 13.15 59.90 19.07
N SER A 253 12.09 60.13 19.86
CA SER A 253 11.85 59.46 21.15
C SER A 253 11.90 57.93 20.99
N ARG A 254 12.52 57.23 21.96
CA ARG A 254 12.59 55.76 22.04
C ARG A 254 11.22 55.09 21.80
N ASP A 255 10.14 55.76 22.19
CA ASP A 255 8.77 55.28 21.99
C ASP A 255 8.33 55.27 20.52
N GLN A 256 8.80 56.24 19.71
CA GLN A 256 8.52 56.30 18.27
C GLN A 256 9.23 55.17 17.53
N LYS A 257 10.51 54.92 17.81
CA LYS A 257 11.25 53.75 17.31
C LYS A 257 10.53 52.44 17.64
N ARG A 258 10.13 52.27 18.91
CA ARG A 258 9.39 51.08 19.36
C ARG A 258 8.03 50.94 18.68
N HIS A 259 7.34 52.06 18.43
CA HIS A 259 6.06 52.07 17.73
C HIS A 259 6.23 51.62 16.27
N MET A 260 7.24 52.14 15.56
CA MET A 260 7.55 51.76 14.18
C MET A 260 7.96 50.28 14.08
N GLU A 261 8.83 49.79 14.96
CA GLU A 261 9.21 48.38 15.02
C GLU A 261 8.01 47.45 15.27
N ARG A 262 7.06 47.86 16.13
CA ARG A 262 5.80 47.14 16.35
C ARG A 262 4.93 47.14 15.09
N LYS A 263 4.80 48.28 14.42
CA LYS A 263 4.05 48.41 13.16
C LYS A 263 4.62 47.50 12.08
N ASN A 264 5.94 47.55 11.88
CA ASN A 264 6.66 46.67 10.95
C ASN A 264 6.47 45.19 11.31
N ASN A 265 6.61 44.81 12.58
CA ASN A 265 6.39 43.44 13.00
C ASN A 265 4.95 42.95 12.75
N ASN A 266 3.95 43.80 12.99
CA ASN A 266 2.55 43.48 12.70
C ASN A 266 2.30 43.35 11.19
N ASN A 267 2.89 44.23 10.38
CA ASN A 267 2.83 44.16 8.92
C ASN A 267 3.46 42.88 8.38
N ARG A 268 4.65 42.50 8.86
CA ARG A 268 5.29 41.22 8.49
C ARG A 268 4.43 40.02 8.87
N LYS A 269 3.84 40.02 10.06
CA LYS A 269 2.92 38.93 10.49
C LYS A 269 1.70 38.86 9.57
N LYS A 270 1.10 40.00 9.22
CA LYS A 270 -0.03 40.06 8.30
C LYS A 270 0.34 39.49 6.92
N ARG A 271 1.45 39.95 6.32
CA ARG A 271 1.92 39.47 5.01
C ARG A 271 2.26 37.97 5.03
N LYS A 272 2.87 37.46 6.11
CA LYS A 272 3.11 36.02 6.28
C LYS A 272 1.81 35.22 6.32
N ASN A 273 0.81 35.71 7.03
CA ASN A 273 -0.50 35.04 7.08
C ASN A 273 -1.20 35.06 5.72
N GLU A 274 -1.13 36.19 5.00
CA GLU A 274 -1.67 36.33 3.64
C GLU A 274 -0.95 35.38 2.66
N ASP A 275 0.37 35.27 2.72
CA ASP A 275 1.15 34.35 1.88
C ASP A 275 0.83 32.87 2.17
N VAL A 276 0.68 32.50 3.45
CA VAL A 276 0.24 31.13 3.82
C VAL A 276 -1.17 30.84 3.29
N GLN A 277 -2.09 31.80 3.38
CA GLN A 277 -3.45 31.64 2.84
C GLN A 277 -3.44 31.53 1.31
N ARG A 278 -2.66 32.38 0.62
CA ARG A 278 -2.45 32.34 -0.82
C ARG A 278 -1.93 30.98 -1.26
N LEU A 279 -0.88 30.47 -0.61
CA LEU A 279 -0.29 29.17 -0.94
C LEU A 279 -1.29 28.02 -0.72
N ARG A 280 -2.08 28.05 0.37
CA ARG A 280 -3.15 27.05 0.59
C ARG A 280 -4.19 27.07 -0.52
N GLN A 281 -4.67 28.24 -0.91
CA GLN A 281 -5.61 28.38 -2.02
C GLN A 281 -5.02 27.86 -3.34
N LEU A 282 -3.75 28.12 -3.59
CA LEU A 282 -3.02 27.62 -4.75
C LEU A 282 -2.93 26.09 -4.74
N VAL A 283 -2.60 25.48 -3.60
CA VAL A 283 -2.56 24.02 -3.42
C VAL A 283 -3.94 23.40 -3.65
N ASP A 284 -5.00 23.99 -3.07
CA ASP A 284 -6.38 23.52 -3.24
C ASP A 284 -6.83 23.60 -4.71
N GLN A 285 -6.47 24.67 -5.42
CA GLN A 285 -6.75 24.81 -6.86
C GLN A 285 -6.04 23.74 -7.68
N ALA A 286 -4.77 23.45 -7.40
CA ALA A 286 -4.03 22.39 -8.07
C ALA A 286 -4.66 21.02 -7.79
N LEU A 287 -4.97 20.72 -6.53
CA LEU A 287 -5.58 19.46 -6.09
C LEU A 287 -6.94 19.23 -6.77
N ALA A 288 -7.77 20.26 -6.90
CA ALA A 288 -9.07 20.17 -7.55
C ALA A 288 -8.96 19.88 -9.06
N GLN A 289 -7.89 20.35 -9.70
CA GLN A 289 -7.62 20.13 -11.11
C GLN A 289 -6.92 18.79 -11.39
N ASP A 290 -6.16 18.25 -10.43
CA ASP A 290 -5.37 17.03 -10.60
C ASP A 290 -6.23 15.80 -10.94
N GLU A 291 -5.93 15.19 -12.09
CA GLU A 291 -6.63 14.01 -12.58
C GLU A 291 -6.20 12.72 -11.87
N ARG A 292 -4.97 12.65 -11.36
CA ARG A 292 -4.44 11.48 -10.62
C ARG A 292 -5.21 11.27 -9.33
N ILE A 293 -5.49 12.36 -8.60
CA ILE A 293 -6.32 12.32 -7.39
C ILE A 293 -7.73 11.77 -7.70
N LYS A 294 -8.31 12.17 -8.84
CA LYS A 294 -9.61 11.65 -9.29
C LYS A 294 -9.53 10.16 -9.62
N LYS A 295 -8.49 9.72 -10.34
CA LYS A 295 -8.22 8.30 -10.64
C LYS A 295 -8.09 7.49 -9.34
N PHE A 296 -7.25 7.93 -8.39
CA PHE A 296 -7.06 7.25 -7.10
C PHE A 296 -8.34 7.19 -6.25
N ARG A 297 -9.14 8.26 -6.25
CA ARG A 297 -10.44 8.27 -5.55
C ARG A 297 -11.43 7.29 -6.20
N GLN A 298 -11.48 7.23 -7.52
CA GLN A 298 -12.33 6.28 -8.24
C GLN A 298 -11.89 4.84 -8.00
N GLU A 299 -10.59 4.55 -8.06
CA GLU A 299 -10.02 3.24 -7.75
C GLU A 299 -10.31 2.83 -6.30
N GLY A 300 -10.07 3.71 -5.34
CA GLY A 300 -10.39 3.44 -3.93
C GLY A 300 -11.88 3.19 -3.70
N ASN A 301 -12.77 3.91 -4.39
CA ASN A 301 -14.21 3.65 -4.33
C ASN A 301 -14.59 2.32 -4.99
N LYS A 302 -13.98 1.98 -6.14
CA LYS A 302 -14.18 0.68 -6.80
C LYS A 302 -13.74 -0.47 -5.91
N GLU A 303 -12.58 -0.35 -5.26
CA GLU A 303 -12.06 -1.37 -4.34
C GLU A 303 -12.95 -1.53 -3.10
N LYS A 304 -13.41 -0.42 -2.51
CA LYS A 304 -14.37 -0.45 -1.41
C LYS A 304 -15.70 -1.09 -1.81
N ASN A 305 -16.23 -0.75 -2.97
CA ASN A 305 -17.47 -1.35 -3.49
C ASN A 305 -17.27 -2.84 -3.78
N LYS A 306 -16.14 -3.24 -4.37
CA LYS A 306 -15.78 -4.64 -4.60
C LYS A 306 -15.74 -5.42 -3.28
N LYS A 307 -15.03 -4.92 -2.26
CA LYS A 307 -14.98 -5.54 -0.92
C LYS A 307 -16.36 -5.63 -0.28
N ARG A 308 -17.22 -4.61 -0.47
CA ARG A 308 -18.61 -4.64 0.03
C ARG A 308 -19.43 -5.73 -0.66
N LEU A 309 -19.37 -5.80 -1.99
CA LEU A 309 -20.09 -6.81 -2.78
C LEU A 309 -19.58 -8.24 -2.47
N GLU A 310 -18.27 -8.42 -2.29
CA GLU A 310 -17.69 -9.70 -1.88
C GLU A 310 -18.17 -10.12 -0.49
N LYS A 311 -18.21 -9.18 0.47
CA LYS A 311 -18.75 -9.44 1.81
C LYS A 311 -20.24 -9.78 1.77
N GLU A 312 -21.03 -9.06 0.99
CA GLU A 312 -22.47 -9.31 0.83
C GLU A 312 -22.73 -10.67 0.15
N ALA A 313 -21.96 -11.02 -0.87
CA ALA A 313 -22.03 -12.32 -1.54
C ALA A 313 -21.63 -13.47 -0.59
N ALA A 314 -20.58 -13.28 0.21
CA ALA A 314 -20.17 -14.26 1.22
C ALA A 314 -21.24 -14.44 2.31
N GLU A 315 -21.86 -13.34 2.77
CA GLU A 315 -22.97 -13.40 3.74
C GLU A 315 -24.20 -14.10 3.15
N LYS A 316 -24.54 -13.81 1.88
CA LYS A 316 -25.64 -14.47 1.18
C LYS A 316 -25.37 -15.97 1.00
N ALA A 317 -24.18 -16.35 0.56
CA ALA A 317 -23.77 -17.75 0.42
C ALA A 317 -23.80 -18.49 1.76
N ALA A 318 -23.37 -17.84 2.86
CA ALA A 318 -23.44 -18.42 4.20
C ALA A 318 -24.90 -18.60 4.66
N LYS A 319 -25.80 -17.65 4.38
CA LYS A 319 -27.24 -17.78 4.67
C LYS A 319 -27.87 -18.91 3.85
N GLU A 320 -27.58 -18.98 2.56
CA GLU A 320 -28.07 -20.05 1.67
C GLU A 320 -27.53 -21.42 2.11
N GLU A 321 -26.29 -21.52 2.58
CA GLU A 321 -25.73 -22.78 3.10
C GLU A 321 -26.40 -23.20 4.41
N VAL A 322 -26.65 -22.25 5.33
CA VAL A 322 -27.38 -22.52 6.58
C VAL A 322 -28.82 -22.94 6.29
N GLU A 323 -29.51 -22.29 5.37
CA GLU A 323 -30.85 -22.69 4.95
C GLU A 323 -30.87 -24.06 4.28
N ARG A 324 -29.87 -24.36 3.43
CA ARG A 324 -29.74 -25.68 2.81
C ARG A 324 -29.52 -26.77 3.86
N LYS A 325 -28.63 -26.55 4.84
CA LYS A 325 -28.39 -27.49 5.94
C LYS A 325 -29.65 -27.70 6.78
N LYS A 326 -30.38 -26.63 7.13
CA LYS A 326 -31.66 -26.73 7.84
C LYS A 326 -32.72 -27.49 7.05
N ALA A 327 -32.80 -27.26 5.73
CA ALA A 327 -33.74 -27.95 4.86
C ALA A 327 -33.39 -29.44 4.71
N GLU A 328 -32.10 -29.77 4.62
CA GLU A 328 -31.62 -31.15 4.57
C GLU A 328 -31.86 -31.90 5.88
N GLU A 329 -31.58 -31.26 7.02
CA GLU A 329 -31.86 -31.79 8.35
C GLU A 329 -33.37 -31.98 8.59
N ALA A 330 -34.21 -31.03 8.16
CA ALA A 330 -35.66 -31.15 8.23
C ALA A 330 -36.19 -32.29 7.35
N LYS A 331 -35.65 -32.48 6.13
CA LYS A 331 -35.98 -33.61 5.27
C LYS A 331 -35.58 -34.95 5.89
N ALA A 332 -34.36 -35.04 6.42
CA ALA A 332 -33.88 -36.25 7.09
C ALA A 332 -34.71 -36.58 8.34
N ALA A 333 -35.10 -35.57 9.12
CA ALA A 333 -35.98 -35.75 10.28
C ALA A 333 -37.37 -36.25 9.86
N ALA A 334 -37.98 -35.66 8.82
CA ALA A 334 -39.27 -36.08 8.30
C ALA A 334 -39.24 -37.50 7.72
N GLU A 335 -38.17 -37.87 7.02
CA GLU A 335 -37.99 -39.22 6.47
C GLU A 335 -37.82 -40.26 7.58
N LYS A 336 -37.04 -39.93 8.63
CA LYS A 336 -36.90 -40.79 9.81
C LYS A 336 -38.22 -40.95 10.56
N GLU A 337 -38.99 -39.88 10.75
CA GLU A 337 -40.31 -39.96 11.38
C GLU A 337 -41.29 -40.81 10.57
N ALA A 338 -41.29 -40.66 9.23
CA ALA A 338 -42.10 -41.47 8.34
C ALA A 338 -41.70 -42.96 8.40
N ALA A 339 -40.40 -43.26 8.42
CA ALA A 339 -39.88 -44.61 8.57
C ALA A 339 -40.25 -45.23 9.93
N ASP A 340 -40.10 -44.48 11.03
CA ASP A 340 -40.47 -44.91 12.38
C ASP A 340 -41.98 -45.19 12.49
N LYS A 341 -42.82 -44.35 11.85
CA LYS A 341 -44.27 -44.56 11.80
C LYS A 341 -44.62 -45.81 11.00
N ALA A 342 -44.00 -46.02 9.83
CA ALA A 342 -44.19 -47.22 9.02
C ALA A 342 -43.79 -48.49 9.79
N ALA A 343 -42.62 -48.49 10.46
CA ALA A 343 -42.15 -49.61 11.26
C ALA A 343 -43.08 -49.91 12.46
N ARG A 344 -43.64 -48.88 13.11
CA ARG A 344 -44.64 -49.07 14.18
C ARG A 344 -45.94 -49.68 13.67
N GLU A 345 -46.43 -49.25 12.51
CA GLU A 345 -47.62 -49.83 11.89
C GLU A 345 -47.39 -51.29 11.47
N GLU A 346 -46.23 -51.60 10.90
CA GLU A 346 -45.85 -52.96 10.53
C GLU A 346 -45.70 -53.86 11.76
N SER A 347 -45.07 -53.38 12.83
CA SER A 347 -44.99 -54.11 14.10
C SER A 347 -46.37 -54.37 14.72
N LYS A 348 -47.30 -53.40 14.63
CA LYS A 348 -48.70 -53.60 15.07
C LYS A 348 -49.40 -54.69 14.25
N LYS A 349 -49.29 -54.63 12.92
CA LYS A 349 -49.84 -55.65 12.01
C LYS A 349 -49.24 -57.03 12.29
N GLY A 350 -47.93 -57.11 12.50
CA GLY A 350 -47.23 -58.36 12.87
C GLY A 350 -47.70 -58.94 14.20
N LYS A 351 -47.85 -58.11 15.24
CA LYS A 351 -48.38 -58.54 16.55
C LYS A 351 -49.84 -59.01 16.47
N GLU A 352 -50.67 -58.36 15.66
CA GLU A 352 -52.06 -58.76 15.45
C GLU A 352 -52.17 -60.08 14.68
N ALA A 353 -51.38 -60.25 13.62
CA ALA A 353 -51.28 -61.49 12.88
C ALA A 353 -50.82 -62.66 13.77
N ALA A 354 -49.80 -62.45 14.61
CA ALA A 354 -49.31 -63.45 15.56
C ALA A 354 -50.36 -63.85 16.60
N LYS A 355 -51.13 -62.90 17.15
CA LYS A 355 -52.24 -63.19 18.06
C LYS A 355 -53.34 -64.01 17.39
N ASN A 356 -53.67 -63.70 16.14
CA ASN A 356 -54.68 -64.43 15.38
C ASN A 356 -54.22 -65.85 15.03
N ALA A 357 -52.95 -66.03 14.67
CA ALA A 357 -52.34 -67.35 14.45
C ALA A 357 -52.35 -68.20 15.74
N ALA A 358 -51.91 -67.63 16.87
CA ALA A 358 -51.91 -68.32 18.16
C ALA A 358 -53.32 -68.76 18.58
N LYS A 359 -54.35 -67.92 18.37
CA LYS A 359 -55.75 -68.30 18.64
C LYS A 359 -56.20 -69.50 17.81
N LYS A 360 -55.87 -69.54 16.52
CA LYS A 360 -56.20 -70.66 15.62
C LYS A 360 -55.50 -71.95 16.08
N ASN A 361 -54.21 -71.87 16.37
CA ASN A 361 -53.40 -73.01 16.80
C ASN A 361 -53.89 -73.59 18.14
N LYS A 362 -54.17 -72.74 19.13
CA LYS A 362 -54.79 -73.16 20.41
C LYS A 362 -56.12 -73.89 20.22
N ARG A 363 -56.93 -73.48 19.23
CA ARG A 363 -58.20 -74.16 18.92
C ARG A 363 -57.96 -75.55 18.34
N VAL A 364 -56.93 -75.72 17.50
CA VAL A 364 -56.57 -77.03 16.94
C VAL A 364 -56.09 -77.98 18.03
N ILE A 365 -55.24 -77.52 18.95
CA ILE A 365 -54.76 -78.34 20.10
C ILE A 365 -55.94 -78.83 20.95
N ARG A 366 -56.88 -77.94 21.32
CA ARG A 366 -58.09 -78.36 22.05
C ARG A 366 -58.98 -79.32 21.26
N GLY A 367 -59.07 -79.11 19.94
CA GLY A 367 -59.78 -80.00 19.03
C GLY A 367 -59.20 -81.41 19.03
N ALA A 368 -57.87 -81.54 18.97
CA ALA A 368 -57.18 -82.83 19.00
C ALA A 368 -57.46 -83.62 20.30
N ALA A 369 -57.56 -82.96 21.45
CA ALA A 369 -57.93 -83.61 22.71
C ALA A 369 -59.37 -84.17 22.66
N LYS A 370 -60.29 -83.47 22.00
CA LYS A 370 -61.66 -83.95 21.74
C LYS A 370 -61.68 -85.10 20.74
N ASP A 371 -60.90 -85.00 19.65
CA ASP A 371 -60.82 -86.04 18.61
C ASP A 371 -60.21 -87.35 19.16
N ALA A 372 -59.33 -87.26 20.16
CA ALA A 372 -58.82 -88.41 20.93
C ALA A 372 -59.80 -88.92 22.02
N ASN A 373 -61.09 -88.55 21.94
CA ASN A 373 -62.13 -88.87 22.92
C ASN A 373 -61.70 -88.56 24.37
N TYR A 374 -61.08 -87.39 24.57
CA TYR A 374 -60.58 -86.92 25.86
C TYR A 374 -59.67 -87.93 26.57
N PHE A 375 -58.98 -88.76 25.78
CA PHE A 375 -58.06 -89.80 26.23
C PHE A 375 -58.72 -90.94 27.04
N THR A 376 -60.05 -91.10 26.97
CA THR A 376 -60.82 -92.14 27.69
C THR A 376 -61.37 -93.24 26.78
N ASP A 377 -61.50 -94.47 27.29
CA ASP A 377 -62.11 -95.60 26.58
C ASP A 377 -63.62 -95.68 26.91
N GLY A 378 -64.48 -95.55 25.88
CA GLY A 378 -65.94 -95.49 26.05
C GLY A 378 -66.51 -94.07 26.08
N GLU A 379 -67.72 -93.89 26.61
CA GLU A 379 -68.39 -92.59 26.69
C GLU A 379 -67.79 -91.74 27.82
N ALA A 380 -67.17 -90.61 27.48
CA ALA A 380 -66.46 -89.77 28.43
C ALA A 380 -67.42 -89.06 29.40
N SER A 381 -67.22 -89.24 30.72
CA SER A 381 -68.01 -88.52 31.72
C SER A 381 -67.66 -87.02 31.76
N PRO A 382 -68.58 -86.15 32.19
CA PRO A 382 -68.30 -84.70 32.29
C PRO A 382 -67.04 -84.34 33.09
N ALA A 383 -66.72 -85.10 34.15
CA ALA A 383 -65.52 -84.88 34.95
C ALA A 383 -64.21 -85.25 34.23
N GLN A 384 -64.25 -86.27 33.35
CA GLN A 384 -63.09 -86.69 32.55
C GLN A 384 -62.82 -85.73 31.39
N ILE A 385 -63.88 -85.20 30.77
CA ILE A 385 -63.79 -84.16 29.75
C ILE A 385 -63.17 -82.90 30.34
N ASP A 386 -63.65 -82.47 31.51
CA ASP A 386 -63.11 -81.29 32.19
C ASP A 386 -61.64 -81.48 32.60
N GLY A 387 -61.28 -82.65 33.11
CA GLY A 387 -59.89 -83.00 33.44
C GLY A 387 -58.96 -82.94 32.22
N ALA A 388 -59.36 -83.54 31.09
CA ALA A 388 -58.55 -83.56 29.87
C ALA A 388 -58.41 -82.17 29.23
N LEU A 389 -59.47 -81.37 29.26
CA LEU A 389 -59.43 -79.98 28.77
C LEU A 389 -58.60 -79.09 29.69
N ASN A 390 -58.68 -79.26 31.01
CA ASN A 390 -57.85 -78.53 31.97
C ASN A 390 -56.36 -78.88 31.82
N ASP A 391 -56.01 -80.15 31.64
CA ASP A 391 -54.63 -80.57 31.36
C ASP A 391 -54.13 -80.01 30.01
N THR A 392 -55.00 -79.99 28.99
CA THR A 392 -54.71 -79.40 27.67
C THR A 392 -54.51 -77.89 27.74
N ASP A 393 -55.36 -77.17 28.50
CA ASP A 393 -55.24 -75.72 28.68
C ASP A 393 -54.03 -75.35 29.54
N ALA A 394 -53.69 -76.15 30.55
CA ALA A 394 -52.47 -75.99 31.34
C ALA A 394 -51.21 -76.16 30.47
N LEU A 395 -51.23 -77.12 29.53
CA LEU A 395 -50.16 -77.28 28.55
C LEU A 395 -50.07 -76.07 27.61
N ILE A 396 -51.20 -75.61 27.06
CA ILE A 396 -51.27 -74.41 26.19
C ILE A 396 -50.75 -73.15 26.89
N LEU A 397 -50.94 -73.02 28.22
CA LEU A 397 -50.45 -71.87 28.99
C LEU A 397 -48.93 -71.88 29.19
N LYS A 398 -48.28 -73.04 29.09
CA LYS A 398 -46.84 -73.21 29.27
C LYS A 398 -46.03 -73.19 27.97
N LEU A 399 -46.70 -73.26 26.83
CA LEU A 399 -46.08 -73.19 25.51
C LEU A 399 -46.09 -71.75 24.99
N ASP A 400 -45.00 -71.33 24.35
CA ASP A 400 -44.97 -70.08 23.61
C ASP A 400 -45.68 -70.20 22.24
N ASN A 401 -45.80 -69.12 21.47
CA ASN A 401 -46.54 -69.14 20.21
C ASN A 401 -45.88 -70.01 19.13
N GLU A 402 -44.55 -70.16 19.14
CA GLU A 402 -43.81 -71.00 18.19
C GLU A 402 -43.99 -72.47 18.55
N GLU A 403 -43.90 -72.80 19.83
CA GLU A 403 -44.14 -74.13 20.38
C GLU A 403 -45.61 -74.57 20.21
N ILE A 404 -46.57 -73.66 20.37
CA ILE A 404 -47.99 -73.89 20.08
C ILE A 404 -48.19 -74.20 18.59
N ALA A 405 -47.51 -73.48 17.69
CA ALA A 405 -47.58 -73.74 16.26
C ALA A 405 -46.96 -75.09 15.89
N ALA A 406 -45.80 -75.43 16.48
CA ALA A 406 -45.13 -76.72 16.28
C ALA A 406 -45.98 -77.90 16.79
N LEU A 407 -46.56 -77.78 17.99
CA LEU A 407 -47.48 -78.78 18.53
C LEU A 407 -48.73 -78.92 17.65
N THR A 408 -49.28 -77.80 17.18
CA THR A 408 -50.43 -77.81 16.26
C THR A 408 -50.09 -78.56 14.97
N ALA A 409 -48.94 -78.30 14.35
CA ALA A 409 -48.51 -78.98 13.14
C ALA A 409 -48.33 -80.50 13.35
N LYS A 410 -47.84 -80.92 14.53
CA LYS A 410 -47.72 -82.34 14.89
C LYS A 410 -49.07 -83.01 15.15
N LEU A 411 -50.10 -82.27 15.58
CA LEU A 411 -51.44 -82.78 15.87
C LEU A 411 -52.38 -82.73 14.68
N GLN A 412 -52.13 -81.83 13.73
CA GLN A 412 -53.01 -81.58 12.60
C GLN A 412 -53.07 -82.80 11.66
N GLY A 413 -54.28 -83.31 11.42
CA GLY A 413 -54.52 -84.46 10.53
C GLY A 413 -54.35 -85.83 11.18
N LYS A 414 -54.05 -85.90 12.48
CA LYS A 414 -54.03 -87.16 13.23
C LYS A 414 -55.41 -87.48 13.80
N THR A 415 -55.84 -88.73 13.65
CA THR A 415 -57.13 -89.22 14.15
C THR A 415 -56.98 -90.42 15.08
N ASP A 416 -55.78 -90.97 15.21
CA ASP A 416 -55.48 -92.07 16.12
C ASP A 416 -55.31 -91.55 17.56
N LYS A 417 -56.17 -92.03 18.45
CA LYS A 417 -56.20 -91.69 19.87
C LYS A 417 -54.85 -91.95 20.55
N ALA A 418 -54.19 -93.07 20.26
CA ALA A 418 -52.93 -93.44 20.92
C ALA A 418 -51.79 -92.50 20.50
N GLU A 419 -51.75 -92.14 19.21
CA GLU A 419 -50.76 -91.23 18.65
C GLU A 419 -50.93 -89.80 19.18
N ILE A 420 -52.17 -89.31 19.24
CA ILE A 420 -52.48 -87.99 19.83
C ILE A 420 -52.09 -87.98 21.31
N LYS A 421 -52.45 -89.00 22.09
CA LYS A 421 -52.09 -89.10 23.52
C LYS A 421 -50.56 -89.05 23.72
N SER A 422 -49.80 -89.78 22.92
CA SER A 422 -48.32 -89.80 23.01
C SER A 422 -47.70 -88.42 22.76
N ILE A 423 -48.24 -87.65 21.80
CA ILE A 423 -47.72 -86.32 21.48
C ILE A 423 -48.00 -85.33 22.62
N PHE A 424 -49.19 -85.40 23.21
CA PHE A 424 -49.53 -84.59 24.38
C PHE A 424 -48.66 -84.96 25.60
N GLN A 425 -48.40 -86.25 25.83
CA GLN A 425 -47.52 -86.73 26.89
C GLN A 425 -46.07 -86.26 26.70
N GLU A 426 -45.55 -86.31 25.48
CA GLU A 426 -44.20 -85.85 25.15
C GLU A 426 -44.03 -84.36 25.51
N TYR A 427 -44.93 -83.51 25.04
CA TYR A 427 -44.90 -82.07 25.31
C TYR A 427 -45.21 -81.73 26.78
N ALA A 428 -46.12 -82.47 27.43
CA ALA A 428 -46.39 -82.30 28.86
C ALA A 428 -45.16 -82.65 29.71
N LYS A 429 -44.43 -83.72 29.33
CA LYS A 429 -43.19 -84.14 30.01
C LYS A 429 -42.06 -83.14 29.79
N GLU A 430 -41.88 -82.65 28.56
CA GLU A 430 -40.88 -81.64 28.22
C GLU A 430 -41.10 -80.33 29.01
N LYS A 431 -42.37 -79.95 29.23
CA LYS A 431 -42.73 -78.76 30.03
C LYS A 431 -42.91 -79.04 31.53
N GLY A 432 -42.64 -80.27 31.99
CA GLY A 432 -42.72 -80.64 33.40
C GLY A 432 -44.13 -80.54 34.00
N LEU A 433 -45.20 -80.69 33.22
CA LEU A 433 -46.56 -80.77 33.73
C LEU A 433 -46.85 -82.17 34.27
N ALA A 434 -47.35 -82.24 35.51
CA ALA A 434 -47.95 -83.45 36.07
C ALA A 434 -49.42 -83.51 35.67
N THR A 435 -49.72 -84.20 34.57
CA THR A 435 -51.07 -84.30 34.01
C THR A 435 -51.76 -85.57 34.51
N LYS A 436 -52.93 -85.44 35.16
CA LYS A 436 -53.63 -86.58 35.78
C LYS A 436 -54.42 -87.42 34.77
N THR A 437 -54.82 -86.83 33.64
CA THR A 437 -55.62 -87.50 32.61
C THR A 437 -54.81 -87.93 31.38
N LEU A 438 -53.68 -87.26 31.12
CA LEU A 438 -52.74 -87.63 30.07
C LEU A 438 -51.76 -88.74 30.51
N ALA A 439 -51.75 -89.18 31.78
CA ALA A 439 -50.91 -90.29 32.24
C ALA A 439 -51.32 -91.66 31.67
#